data_AF-A0A6I4VAV7-F1
#
_entry.id   AF-A0A6I4VAV7-F1
#
_cell.length_a   1.000
_cell.length_b   1.000
_cell.length_c   1.000
_cell.angle_alpha   90.00
_cell.angle_beta   90.00
_cell.angle_gamma   90.00
#
_symmetry.space_group_name_H-M   'P 1'
#
loop_
_entity.id
_entity.type
_entity.pdbx_description
1 polymer ?
#
loop_
_entity_poly.entity_id
_entity_poly.type
_entity_poly.pdbx_seq_one_letter_code
_entity_poly.pdbx_strand_id
1 'polypeptide(L)'
;MLSVEPIHGDARYYGGEANFETLENADGHWLGKGAAILGLEGKVNPEVFDEMLRGHRADGTVISRQIAGNETNRPGMDLTFGAPKSLSILALLGGDTRLIDAHNEAVRLAMLEVEKSVNTRLTRDGVTTTVTTGNMVAAVYTHDTNREGEMHLHSHGLLFNVTRAGE
;
A
#
# COMPACT_ATOMS: atom_id res chain seq x y z
N MET A 1 -0.72 1.04 -16.27
CA MET A 1 0.60 1.67 -16.04
C MET A 1 0.94 1.58 -14.56
N LEU A 2 2.22 1.62 -14.20
CA LEU A 2 2.68 1.66 -12.80
C LEU A 2 3.48 2.95 -12.59
N SER A 3 3.09 3.76 -11.60
CA SER A 3 3.92 4.82 -11.05
C SER A 3 4.40 4.44 -9.65
N VAL A 4 5.57 4.96 -9.27
CA VAL A 4 6.19 4.66 -7.98
C VAL A 4 6.67 5.96 -7.37
N GLU A 5 6.14 6.29 -6.19
CA GLU A 5 6.48 7.50 -5.45
C GLU A 5 6.55 7.21 -3.95
N PRO A 6 7.21 8.05 -3.12
CA PRO A 6 7.04 7.97 -1.67
C PRO A 6 5.58 8.14 -1.27
N ILE A 7 5.16 7.52 -0.17
CA ILE A 7 3.83 7.80 0.40
C ILE A 7 3.82 9.22 0.97
N HIS A 8 2.82 10.03 0.58
CA HIS A 8 2.65 11.42 1.04
C HIS A 8 1.36 11.65 1.84
N GLY A 9 0.35 10.79 1.68
CA GLY A 9 -0.97 10.92 2.32
C GLY A 9 -1.11 10.10 3.60
N ASP A 10 -2.11 10.46 4.40
CA ASP A 10 -2.59 9.70 5.55
C ASP A 10 -3.76 8.77 5.16
N ALA A 11 -4.30 8.03 6.12
CA ALA A 11 -5.43 7.14 5.84
C ALA A 11 -6.65 7.89 5.29
N ARG A 12 -6.86 9.17 5.67
CA ARG A 12 -7.97 9.99 5.18
C ARG A 12 -7.77 10.42 3.74
N TYR A 13 -6.53 10.72 3.35
CA TYR A 13 -6.18 11.04 1.98
C TYR A 13 -6.50 9.88 1.05
N TYR A 14 -6.16 8.65 1.43
CA TYR A 14 -6.38 7.47 0.59
C TYR A 14 -7.80 6.88 0.72
N GLY A 15 -8.43 6.97 1.89
CA GLY A 15 -9.76 6.44 2.16
C GLY A 15 -10.89 7.47 2.11
N GLY A 16 -10.62 8.71 1.70
CA GLY A 16 -11.60 9.80 1.70
C GLY A 16 -12.65 9.67 0.61
N GLU A 17 -13.90 10.05 0.92
CA GLU A 17 -15.05 9.99 -0.01
C GLU A 17 -14.81 10.73 -1.33
N ALA A 18 -13.98 11.78 -1.33
CA ALA A 18 -13.65 12.55 -2.53
C ALA A 18 -12.90 11.74 -3.61
N ASN A 19 -12.36 10.57 -3.27
CA ASN A 19 -11.68 9.68 -4.22
C ASN A 19 -12.64 8.67 -4.89
N PHE A 20 -13.92 8.71 -4.52
CA PHE A 20 -14.94 7.75 -4.94
C PHE A 20 -16.18 8.48 -5.44
N GLU A 21 -16.39 8.52 -6.75
CA GLU A 21 -17.62 9.05 -7.32
C GLU A 21 -18.63 7.95 -7.68
N THR A 22 -18.14 6.75 -8.00
CA THR A 22 -18.92 5.64 -8.57
C THR A 22 -18.72 4.32 -7.82
N LEU A 23 -17.57 4.12 -7.18
CA LEU A 23 -17.29 2.91 -6.40
C LEU A 23 -18.02 2.94 -5.06
N GLU A 24 -18.92 1.98 -4.84
CA GLU A 24 -19.52 1.72 -3.53
C GLU A 24 -18.57 0.85 -2.70
N ASN A 25 -18.17 1.34 -1.50
CA ASN A 25 -17.25 0.66 -0.56
C ASN A 25 -15.81 0.47 -1.03
N ALA A 26 -15.11 1.57 -1.30
CA ALA A 26 -13.67 1.56 -1.57
C ALA A 26 -12.81 1.59 -0.30
N ASP A 27 -13.18 0.76 0.67
CA ASP A 27 -12.39 0.55 1.87
C ASP A 27 -11.04 -0.06 1.50
N GLY A 28 -9.96 0.53 2.01
CA GLY A 28 -8.63 -0.06 1.85
C GLY A 28 -8.55 -1.42 2.54
N HIS A 29 -7.71 -2.32 2.02
CA HIS A 29 -7.46 -3.61 2.64
C HIS A 29 -5.97 -3.91 2.82
N TRP A 30 -5.64 -4.65 3.87
CA TRP A 30 -4.28 -5.11 4.15
C TRP A 30 -3.86 -6.25 3.20
N LEU A 31 -2.59 -6.26 2.81
CA LEU A 31 -2.00 -7.26 1.93
C LEU A 31 -0.55 -7.57 2.32
N GLY A 32 -0.17 -8.84 2.16
CA GLY A 32 1.20 -9.33 2.34
C GLY A 32 1.37 -10.20 3.59
N LYS A 33 2.37 -11.07 3.56
CA LYS A 33 2.71 -11.97 4.67
C LYS A 33 3.16 -11.20 5.91
N GLY A 34 3.83 -10.07 5.73
CA GLY A 34 4.22 -9.20 6.84
C GLY A 34 3.00 -8.60 7.53
N ALA A 35 1.96 -8.25 6.77
CA ALA A 35 0.69 -7.78 7.33
C ALA A 35 0.02 -8.88 8.16
N ALA A 36 -0.05 -10.11 7.62
CA ALA A 36 -0.59 -11.26 8.35
C ALA A 36 0.20 -11.58 9.64
N ILE A 37 1.54 -11.47 9.62
CA ILE A 37 2.39 -11.64 10.82
C ILE A 37 2.04 -10.61 11.91
N LEU A 38 1.63 -9.40 11.52
CA LEU A 38 1.20 -8.34 12.42
C LEU A 38 -0.28 -8.42 12.81
N GLY A 39 -1.02 -9.43 12.34
CA GLY A 39 -2.47 -9.54 12.55
C GLY A 39 -3.28 -8.50 11.77
N LEU A 40 -2.70 -7.92 10.72
CA LEU A 40 -3.35 -6.93 9.86
C LEU A 40 -4.01 -7.64 8.68
N GLU A 41 -5.32 -7.85 8.79
CA GLU A 41 -6.13 -8.54 7.78
C GLU A 41 -7.43 -7.76 7.50
N GLY A 42 -7.97 -7.94 6.29
CA GLY A 42 -9.23 -7.29 5.90
C GLY A 42 -9.10 -5.77 5.80
N LYS A 43 -10.14 -5.06 6.25
CA LYS A 43 -10.26 -3.60 6.14
C LYS A 43 -9.16 -2.87 6.90
N VAL A 44 -8.61 -1.83 6.29
CA VAL A 44 -7.63 -0.95 6.91
C VAL A 44 -8.30 -0.12 8.01
N ASN A 45 -7.74 -0.21 9.22
CA ASN A 45 -8.04 0.74 10.28
C ASN A 45 -7.19 2.02 10.06
N PRO A 46 -7.82 3.21 9.96
CA PRO A 46 -7.10 4.46 9.71
C PRO A 46 -6.02 4.80 10.74
N GLU A 47 -6.30 4.57 12.02
CA GLU A 47 -5.34 4.87 13.09
C GLU A 47 -4.09 4.00 13.00
N VAL A 48 -4.27 2.69 12.77
CA VAL A 48 -3.15 1.75 12.59
C VAL A 48 -2.35 2.08 11.33
N PHE A 49 -3.02 2.49 10.25
CA PHE A 49 -2.34 2.92 9.02
C PHE A 49 -1.41 4.12 9.29
N ASP A 50 -1.91 5.16 9.96
CA ASP A 50 -1.14 6.38 10.24
C ASP A 50 0.04 6.10 11.18
N GLU A 51 -0.15 5.24 12.18
CA GLU A 51 0.91 4.82 13.10
C GLU A 51 1.99 4.00 12.37
N MET A 52 1.59 3.10 11.46
CA MET A 52 2.53 2.35 10.63
C MET A 52 3.38 3.27 9.74
N LEU A 53 2.82 4.37 9.20
CA LEU A 53 3.60 5.37 8.45
C LEU A 53 4.65 6.05 9.33
N ARG A 54 4.32 6.31 10.60
CA ARG A 54 5.25 6.89 11.61
C ARG A 54 6.31 5.90 12.09
N GLY A 55 6.18 4.62 11.74
CA GLY A 55 7.08 3.55 12.17
C GLY A 55 6.69 2.95 13.52
N HIS A 56 5.42 3.08 13.91
CA HIS A 56 4.84 2.46 15.09
C HIS A 56 4.04 1.24 14.63
N ARG A 57 4.56 0.05 14.93
CA ARG A 57 3.98 -1.20 14.44
C ARG A 57 2.79 -1.64 15.29
N ALA A 58 1.88 -2.38 14.68
CA ALA A 58 0.71 -2.95 15.38
C ALA A 58 1.08 -3.90 16.54
N ASP A 59 2.29 -4.46 16.55
CA ASP A 59 2.82 -5.28 17.64
C ASP A 59 3.46 -4.46 18.78
N GLY A 60 3.37 -3.13 18.73
CA GLY A 60 3.95 -2.20 19.70
C GLY A 60 5.44 -1.88 19.45
N THR A 61 6.07 -2.50 18.46
CA THR A 61 7.47 -2.22 18.12
C THR A 61 7.60 -0.86 17.43
N VAL A 62 8.53 -0.02 17.89
CA VAL A 62 8.84 1.27 17.27
C VAL A 62 10.13 1.15 16.44
N ILE A 63 10.06 1.46 15.15
CA ILE A 63 11.18 1.43 14.19
C ILE A 63 11.56 2.82 13.67
N SER A 64 10.88 3.86 14.16
CA SER A 64 11.21 5.26 13.91
C SER A 64 12.56 5.63 14.53
N ARG A 65 13.15 6.73 14.07
CA ARG A 65 14.40 7.27 14.61
C ARG A 65 14.22 8.69 15.09
N GLN A 66 14.81 9.01 16.24
CA GLN A 66 14.93 10.37 16.74
C GLN A 66 16.13 11.06 16.10
N ILE A 67 15.89 12.10 15.31
CA ILE A 67 16.94 12.92 14.66
C ILE A 67 16.67 14.38 15.00
N ALA A 68 17.60 15.02 15.70
CA ALA A 68 17.50 16.42 16.13
C ALA A 68 16.19 16.76 16.88
N GLY A 69 15.69 15.82 17.70
CA GLY A 69 14.45 15.98 18.47
C GLY A 69 13.15 15.70 17.71
N ASN A 70 13.25 15.36 16.42
CA ASN A 70 12.11 14.95 15.61
C ASN A 70 12.11 13.43 15.42
N GLU A 71 10.93 12.84 15.56
CA GLU A 71 10.69 11.47 15.14
C GLU A 71 10.67 11.40 13.61
N THR A 72 11.46 10.50 13.05
CA THR A 72 11.64 10.36 11.61
C THR A 72 11.49 8.91 11.20
N ASN A 73 10.61 8.67 10.24
CA ASN A 73 10.50 7.41 9.54
C ASN A 73 10.27 7.71 8.05
N ARG A 74 10.82 6.86 7.17
CA ARG A 74 10.40 6.89 5.76
C ARG A 74 9.11 6.07 5.69
N PRO A 75 7.98 6.64 5.24
CA PRO A 75 6.67 5.98 5.36
C PRO A 75 6.61 4.70 4.51
N GLY A 76 7.18 4.74 3.30
CA GLY A 76 7.08 3.66 2.34
C GLY A 76 7.01 4.18 0.91
N MET A 77 6.57 3.32 0.01
CA MET A 77 6.38 3.62 -1.41
C MET A 77 4.91 3.38 -1.79
N ASP A 78 4.32 4.31 -2.52
CA ASP A 78 3.05 4.17 -3.21
C ASP A 78 3.31 3.59 -4.61
N LEU A 79 2.80 2.39 -4.86
CA LEU A 79 2.80 1.74 -6.16
C LEU A 79 1.42 1.91 -6.77
N THR A 80 1.24 2.93 -7.61
CA THR A 80 -0.06 3.23 -8.20
C THR A 80 -0.25 2.51 -9.53
N PHE A 81 -1.25 1.63 -9.59
CA PHE A 81 -1.60 0.84 -10.76
C PHE A 81 -2.79 1.47 -11.48
N GLY A 82 -2.54 2.17 -12.59
CA GLY A 82 -3.59 2.77 -13.42
C GLY A 82 -4.08 1.83 -14.51
N ALA A 83 -5.39 1.59 -14.59
CA ALA A 83 -5.99 0.85 -15.69
C ALA A 83 -5.97 1.67 -17.00
N PRO A 84 -5.97 1.02 -18.18
CA PRO A 84 -6.18 1.73 -19.44
C PRO A 84 -7.49 2.53 -19.41
N LYS A 85 -7.51 3.71 -20.05
CA LYS A 85 -8.68 4.61 -20.02
C LYS A 85 -9.96 3.94 -20.52
N SER A 86 -9.87 3.12 -21.58
CA SER A 86 -11.01 2.36 -22.10
C SER A 86 -11.59 1.39 -21.07
N LEU A 87 -10.74 0.71 -20.29
CA LEU A 87 -11.18 -0.17 -19.20
C LEU A 87 -11.87 0.63 -18.11
N SER A 88 -11.30 1.78 -17.72
CA SER A 88 -11.90 2.67 -16.72
C SER A 88 -13.31 3.11 -17.12
N ILE A 89 -13.51 3.51 -18.39
CA ILE A 89 -14.82 3.92 -18.89
C ILE A 89 -15.82 2.75 -18.88
N LEU A 90 -15.42 1.57 -19.36
CA LEU A 90 -16.32 0.40 -19.39
C LEU A 90 -16.71 -0.07 -17.97
N ALA A 91 -15.76 -0.01 -17.03
CA ALA A 91 -15.98 -0.40 -15.65
C ALA A 91 -16.90 0.60 -14.91
N LEU A 92 -16.52 1.88 -14.93
CA LEU A 92 -17.11 2.91 -14.06
C LEU A 92 -18.38 3.53 -14.67
N LEU A 93 -18.34 3.90 -15.95
CA LEU A 93 -19.51 4.45 -16.65
C LEU A 93 -20.41 3.34 -17.19
N GLY A 94 -19.80 2.28 -17.73
CA GLY A 94 -20.53 1.15 -18.29
C GLY A 94 -21.12 0.20 -17.24
N GLY A 95 -20.68 0.31 -15.98
CA GLY A 95 -21.15 -0.51 -14.86
C GLY A 95 -20.69 -1.98 -14.92
N ASP A 96 -19.67 -2.32 -15.72
CA ASP A 96 -19.16 -3.70 -15.80
C ASP A 96 -18.22 -4.00 -14.62
N THR A 97 -18.81 -4.42 -13.50
CA THR A 97 -18.08 -4.69 -12.24
C THR A 97 -17.03 -5.79 -12.37
N ARG A 98 -17.16 -6.69 -13.35
CA ARG A 98 -16.17 -7.75 -13.60
C ARG A 98 -14.80 -7.17 -13.98
N LEU A 99 -14.77 -5.98 -14.58
CA LEU A 99 -13.54 -5.28 -14.93
C LEU A 99 -12.86 -4.68 -13.69
N ILE A 100 -13.65 -4.28 -12.68
CA ILE A 100 -13.15 -3.82 -11.38
C ILE A 100 -12.53 -5.02 -10.64
N ASP A 101 -13.23 -6.14 -10.59
CA ASP A 101 -12.71 -7.38 -9.99
C ASP A 101 -11.41 -7.84 -10.67
N ALA A 102 -11.37 -7.80 -12.00
CA ALA A 102 -10.17 -8.13 -12.77
C ALA A 102 -9.02 -7.17 -12.49
N HIS A 103 -9.29 -5.87 -12.33
CA HIS A 103 -8.30 -4.88 -11.94
C HIS A 103 -7.73 -5.19 -10.54
N ASN A 104 -8.61 -5.42 -9.56
CA ASN A 104 -8.23 -5.72 -8.18
C ASN A 104 -7.38 -6.99 -8.09
N GLU A 105 -7.76 -8.05 -8.81
CA GLU A 105 -6.98 -9.29 -8.85
C GLU A 105 -5.62 -9.08 -9.52
N ALA A 106 -5.55 -8.31 -10.61
CA ALA A 106 -4.29 -7.99 -11.27
C ALA A 106 -3.34 -7.21 -10.34
N VAL A 107 -3.86 -6.25 -9.59
CA VAL A 107 -3.10 -5.48 -8.58
C VAL A 107 -2.60 -6.41 -7.48
N ARG A 108 -3.46 -7.28 -6.95
CA ARG A 108 -3.10 -8.26 -5.91
C ARG A 108 -1.95 -9.16 -6.39
N LEU A 109 -2.05 -9.72 -7.60
CA LEU A 109 -1.01 -10.57 -8.17
C LEU A 109 0.32 -9.81 -8.38
N ALA A 110 0.25 -8.58 -8.88
CA ALA A 110 1.44 -7.73 -9.05
C ALA A 110 2.12 -7.44 -7.71
N MET A 111 1.35 -7.10 -6.68
CA MET A 111 1.87 -6.86 -5.33
C MET A 111 2.47 -8.12 -4.70
N LEU A 112 1.91 -9.31 -4.95
CA LEU A 112 2.52 -10.57 -4.52
C LEU A 112 3.85 -10.86 -5.24
N GLU A 113 4.03 -10.39 -6.46
CA GLU A 113 5.33 -10.45 -7.14
C GLU A 113 6.33 -9.46 -6.52
N VAL A 114 5.89 -8.23 -6.21
CA VAL A 114 6.69 -7.24 -5.48
C VAL A 114 7.16 -7.82 -4.14
N GLU A 115 6.29 -8.49 -3.39
CA GLU A 115 6.60 -9.10 -2.09
C GLU A 115 7.83 -10.03 -2.15
N LYS A 116 7.97 -10.81 -3.23
CA LYS A 116 9.10 -11.75 -3.42
C LYS A 116 10.44 -11.03 -3.50
N SER A 117 10.45 -9.78 -3.94
CA SER A 117 11.65 -8.95 -4.11
C SER A 117 11.99 -8.09 -2.90
N VAL A 118 11.14 -8.06 -1.87
CA VAL A 118 11.35 -7.26 -0.66
C VAL A 118 12.60 -7.76 0.06
N ASN A 119 13.45 -6.80 0.42
CA ASN A 119 14.73 -7.02 1.04
C ASN A 119 14.96 -6.04 2.19
N THR A 120 15.89 -6.39 3.07
CA THR A 120 16.39 -5.48 4.11
C THR A 120 17.88 -5.64 4.31
N ARG A 121 18.49 -4.74 5.08
CA ARG A 121 19.90 -4.80 5.46
C ARG A 121 20.05 -5.37 6.87
N LEU A 122 20.93 -6.34 7.01
CA LEU A 122 21.35 -6.88 8.31
C LEU A 122 22.83 -6.62 8.52
N THR A 123 23.19 -6.11 9.70
CA THR A 123 24.58 -5.95 10.12
C THR A 123 24.90 -6.99 11.19
N ARG A 124 25.87 -7.86 10.92
CA ARG A 124 26.40 -8.86 11.87
C ARG A 124 27.91 -8.78 11.86
N ASP A 125 28.53 -8.73 13.05
CA ASP A 125 29.98 -8.65 13.21
C ASP A 125 30.65 -7.54 12.38
N GLY A 126 29.97 -6.39 12.27
CA GLY A 126 30.43 -5.23 11.48
C GLY A 126 30.21 -5.34 9.97
N VAL A 127 29.75 -6.48 9.46
CA VAL A 127 29.47 -6.69 8.02
C VAL A 127 27.99 -6.48 7.74
N THR A 128 27.68 -5.57 6.81
CA THR A 128 26.31 -5.32 6.36
C THR A 128 26.02 -6.06 5.08
N THR A 129 24.96 -6.87 5.08
CA THR A 129 24.49 -7.64 3.93
C THR A 129 23.05 -7.29 3.60
N THR A 130 22.68 -7.40 2.32
CA THR A 130 21.28 -7.30 1.89
C THR A 130 20.70 -8.70 1.81
N VAL A 131 19.57 -8.92 2.47
CA VAL A 131 18.88 -10.20 2.50
C VAL A 131 17.46 -10.04 1.99
N THR A 132 17.01 -10.95 1.14
CA THR A 132 15.61 -11.03 0.71
C THR A 132 14.79 -11.59 1.86
N THR A 133 13.75 -10.86 2.26
CA THR A 133 12.85 -11.24 3.36
C THR A 133 11.56 -11.88 2.84
N GLY A 134 11.14 -11.54 1.63
CA GLY A 134 9.99 -12.17 0.97
C GLY A 134 8.66 -11.96 1.71
N ASN A 135 8.55 -10.90 2.52
CA ASN A 135 7.34 -10.50 3.23
C ASN A 135 7.18 -8.98 3.21
N MET A 136 5.98 -8.51 2.91
CA MET A 136 5.63 -7.10 2.90
C MET A 136 4.47 -6.79 3.85
N VAL A 137 4.38 -5.53 4.27
CA VAL A 137 3.16 -4.95 4.81
C VAL A 137 2.68 -3.91 3.79
N ALA A 138 1.50 -4.10 3.22
CA ALA A 138 0.91 -3.16 2.28
C ALA A 138 -0.56 -2.91 2.59
N ALA A 139 -1.03 -1.69 2.30
CA ALA A 139 -2.46 -1.37 2.22
C ALA A 139 -2.82 -1.05 0.77
N VAL A 140 -3.96 -1.55 0.30
CA VAL A 140 -4.42 -1.33 -1.07
C VAL A 140 -5.73 -0.57 -1.06
N TYR A 141 -5.76 0.59 -1.73
CA TYR A 141 -6.97 1.40 -1.94
C TYR A 141 -7.24 1.50 -3.44
N THR A 142 -8.49 1.32 -3.87
CA THR A 142 -8.90 1.43 -5.28
C THR A 142 -9.77 2.65 -5.47
N HIS A 143 -9.37 3.54 -6.37
CA HIS A 143 -9.98 4.86 -6.65
C HIS A 143 -10.54 4.88 -8.08
N ASP A 144 -11.47 5.80 -8.36
CA ASP A 144 -12.16 5.89 -9.66
C ASP A 144 -12.05 7.24 -10.39
N THR A 145 -11.41 8.24 -9.78
CA THR A 145 -11.20 9.57 -10.38
C THR A 145 -9.73 9.99 -10.31
N ASN A 146 -9.26 10.70 -11.35
CA ASN A 146 -7.95 11.34 -11.30
C ASN A 146 -8.03 12.76 -10.73
N ARG A 147 -6.87 13.43 -10.60
CA ARG A 147 -6.75 14.80 -10.06
C ARG A 147 -7.52 15.87 -10.87
N GLU A 148 -7.83 15.59 -12.13
CA GLU A 148 -8.60 16.48 -13.02
C GLU A 148 -10.10 16.15 -13.02
N GLY A 149 -10.55 15.22 -12.16
CA GLY A 149 -11.95 14.79 -12.08
C GLY A 149 -12.38 13.88 -13.22
N GLU A 150 -11.44 13.25 -13.94
CA GLU A 150 -11.80 12.28 -14.96
C GLU A 150 -11.84 10.85 -14.42
N MET A 151 -12.79 10.05 -14.93
CA MET A 151 -12.86 8.61 -14.64
C MET A 151 -11.54 7.90 -14.93
N HIS A 152 -10.96 7.31 -13.90
CA HIS A 152 -9.72 6.57 -13.96
C HIS A 152 -9.70 5.52 -12.86
N LEU A 153 -9.91 4.26 -13.24
CA LEU A 153 -9.79 3.14 -12.32
C LEU A 153 -8.32 2.90 -12.01
N HIS A 154 -7.93 3.07 -10.75
CA HIS A 154 -6.56 2.83 -10.32
C HIS A 154 -6.50 2.36 -8.88
N SER A 155 -5.42 1.68 -8.52
CA SER A 155 -5.19 1.24 -7.14
C SER A 155 -3.86 1.72 -6.61
N HIS A 156 -3.87 2.25 -5.39
CA HIS A 156 -2.69 2.59 -4.60
C HIS A 156 -2.24 1.37 -3.81
N GLY A 157 -1.13 0.75 -4.19
CA GLY A 157 -0.45 -0.30 -3.41
C GLY A 157 0.58 0.33 -2.47
N LEU A 158 0.14 0.69 -1.28
CA LEU A 158 0.93 1.42 -0.29
C LEU A 158 1.84 0.46 0.46
N LEU A 159 3.07 0.28 -0.03
CA LEU A 159 4.09 -0.57 0.55
C LEU A 159 4.79 0.15 1.69
N PHE A 160 4.50 -0.25 2.93
CA PHE A 160 5.12 0.32 4.12
C PHE A 160 6.60 -0.04 4.20
N ASN A 161 7.42 0.86 4.74
CA ASN A 161 8.85 0.66 4.91
C ASN A 161 9.16 -0.25 6.12
N VAL A 162 8.62 -1.47 6.11
CA VAL A 162 8.82 -2.48 7.15
C VAL A 162 8.80 -3.87 6.53
N THR A 163 9.70 -4.73 7.00
CA THR A 163 9.74 -6.14 6.66
C THR A 163 10.45 -6.89 7.78
N ARG A 164 10.12 -8.17 7.97
CA ARG A 164 10.72 -9.02 8.99
C ARG A 164 11.86 -9.84 8.40
N ALA A 165 13.03 -9.79 9.03
CA ALA A 165 14.19 -10.62 8.68
C ALA A 165 14.57 -11.52 9.87
N GLY A 166 14.65 -12.82 9.62
CA GLY A 166 14.88 -13.84 10.65
C GLY A 166 13.59 -14.39 11.27
N GLU A 167 13.74 -15.46 12.07
CA GLU A 167 12.74 -15.85 13.07
C GLU A 167 12.72 -14.85 14.22
#